data_AF-A0A829QK02-F1
#
_entry.id   AF-A0A829QK02-F1
#
_cell.length_a   1.000
_cell.length_b   1.000
_cell.length_c   1.000
_cell.angle_alpha   90.00
_cell.angle_beta   90.00
_cell.angle_gamma   90.00
#
_symmetry.space_group_name_H-M   'P 1'
#
loop_
_entity.id
_entity.type
_entity.pdbx_description
1 polymer ?
#
loop_
_entity_poly.entity_id
_entity_poly.type
_entity_poly.pdbx_seq_one_letter_code
_entity_poly.pdbx_strand_id
1 'polypeptide(L)' 'MAGLLEPQDILIDGMRGPSSVWYRVRINLVHVPEGQRPAQEELIADYSPWS' A
#
# COMPACT_ATOMS: atom_id res chain seq x y z
N MET A 1 6.98 14.94 -11.06
CA MET A 1 6.14 13.73 -10.94
C MET A 1 5.70 13.59 -9.49
N ALA A 2 4.54 14.18 -9.16
CA ALA A 2 3.83 14.06 -7.88
C ALA A 2 2.41 14.64 -8.06
N GLY A 3 1.76 14.35 -9.20
CA GLY A 3 0.50 15.00 -9.60
C GLY A 3 -0.64 14.04 -9.94
N LEU A 4 -0.41 12.72 -9.82
CA LEU A 4 -1.42 11.70 -10.10
C LEU A 4 -2.04 11.11 -8.83
N LEU A 5 -1.49 11.44 -7.66
CA LEU A 5 -2.03 11.04 -6.37
C LEU A 5 -2.56 12.28 -5.67
N GLU A 6 -3.80 12.20 -5.23
CA GLU A 6 -4.38 13.22 -4.38
C GLU A 6 -4.11 12.87 -2.90
N PRO A 7 -4.19 13.84 -1.97
CA PRO A 7 -3.98 13.56 -0.54
C PRO A 7 -4.89 12.45 0.01
N GLN A 8 -6.09 12.28 -0.55
CA GLN A 8 -7.04 11.24 -0.17
C GLN A 8 -6.66 9.82 -0.62
N ASP A 9 -5.77 9.69 -1.61
CA ASP A 9 -5.30 8.40 -2.10
C ASP A 9 -4.25 7.77 -1.17
N ILE A 10 -3.72 8.53 -0.21
CA ILE A 10 -2.66 8.12 0.71
C ILE A 10 -3.25 7.97 2.10
N LEU A 11 -3.33 6.75 2.59
CA LEU A 11 -3.84 6.45 3.93
C LEU A 11 -2.69 5.93 4.79
N ILE A 12 -2.43 6.60 5.90
CA ILE A 12 -1.40 6.23 6.86
C ILE A 12 -2.08 5.86 8.17
N ASP A 13 -1.91 4.61 8.58
CA ASP A 13 -2.48 4.06 9.80
C ASP A 13 -1.36 3.75 10.79
N GLY A 14 -1.40 4.39 11.96
CA GLY A 14 -0.43 4.20 13.03
C GLY A 14 -0.97 3.23 14.08
N MET A 15 -0.32 2.08 14.23
CA MET A 15 -0.67 1.05 15.20
C MET A 15 0.43 0.95 16.24
N ARG A 16 0.07 0.91 17.53
CA ARG A 16 1.05 0.73 18.61
C ARG A 16 1.13 -0.74 18.98
N GLY A 17 2.25 -1.38 18.65
CA GLY A 17 2.61 -2.68 19.20
C GLY A 17 3.16 -2.54 20.63
N PRO A 18 3.38 -3.67 21.33
CA PRO A 18 3.86 -3.66 22.71
C PRO A 18 5.25 -3.03 22.89
N SER A 19 6.13 -3.11 21.89
CA SER A 19 7.50 -2.56 21.94
C SER A 19 7.85 -1.58 20.81
N SER A 20 7.02 -1.49 19.76
CA SER A 20 7.28 -0.68 18.56
C SER A 20 6.00 -0.06 18.01
N VAL A 21 6.14 1.10 17.35
CA VAL A 21 5.06 1.66 16.51
C VAL A 21 5.18 1.07 15.11
N TRP A 22 4.06 0.63 14.58
CA TRP A 22 3.93 0.13 13.21
C TRP A 22 3.13 1.15 12.41
N TYR A 23 3.60 1.44 11.21
CA TYR A 23 2.88 2.26 10.25
C TYR A 23 2.46 1.39 9.08
N ARG A 24 1.18 1.45 8.73
CA ARG A 24 0.66 0.84 7.51
C ARG A 24 0.29 1.96 6.54
N VAL A 25 1.02 2.03 5.44
CA VAL A 25 0.76 2.96 4.35
C VAL A 25 -0.02 2.23 3.26
N ARG A 26 -1.17 2.77 2.86
CA ARG A 26 -1.96 2.29 1.71
C ARG A 26 -2.02 3.40 0.67
N ILE A 27 -1.85 3.02 -0.58
CA ILE A 27 -1.91 3.93 -1.73
C ILE A 27 -2.99 3.42 -2.67
N ASN A 28 -3.98 4.26 -2.97
CA ASN A 28 -4.99 4.00 -3.98
C ASN A 28 -4.51 4.49 -5.33
N LEU A 29 -4.65 3.68 -6.38
CA LEU A 29 -4.20 3.98 -7.74
C LEU A 29 -5.35 4.39 -8.67
N VAL A 30 -6.49 4.80 -8.12
CA VAL A 30 -7.70 5.13 -8.89
C VAL A 30 -7.45 6.23 -9.93
N HIS A 31 -6.65 7.24 -9.59
CA HIS A 31 -6.27 8.34 -10.49
C HIS A 31 -5.06 8.03 -11.38
N VAL A 32 -4.40 6.89 -11.18
CA VAL A 32 -3.24 6.48 -11.98
C VAL A 32 -3.74 5.72 -13.22
N PRO A 33 -3.44 6.20 -14.44
CA PRO A 33 -3.75 5.48 -15.68
C PRO A 33 -3.12 4.08 -15.67
N GLU A 34 -3.82 3.09 -16.22
CA GLU A 34 -3.39 1.68 -16.15
C GLU A 34 -1.96 1.43 -16.65
N GLY A 35 -1.59 2.04 -17.79
CA GLY A 35 -0.24 1.90 -18.35
C GLY A 35 0.88 2.56 -17.53
N GLN A 36 0.54 3.31 -16.48
CA GLN A 36 1.48 3.91 -15.53
C GLN A 36 1.42 3.26 -14.15
N ARG A 37 0.51 2.29 -13.94
CA ARG A 37 0.44 1.55 -12.68
C ARG A 37 1.67 0.63 -12.58
N PRO A 38 2.29 0.52 -11.40
CA PRO A 38 3.36 -0.44 -11.19
C PRO A 38 2.85 -1.86 -11.47
N ALA A 39 3.70 -2.69 -12.08
CA ALA A 39 3.39 -4.10 -12.27
C ALA A 39 3.25 -4.77 -10.90
N GLN A 40 2.28 -5.67 -10.78
CA GLN A 40 2.17 -6.52 -9.60
C GLN A 40 3.39 -7.46 -9.58
N GLU A 41 4.23 -7.33 -8.55
CA GLU A 41 5.34 -8.28 -8.33
C GLU A 41 4.79 -9.62 -7.86
N GLU A 42 5.55 -10.68 -8.13
CA GLU A 42 5.25 -12.03 -7.63
C GLU A 42 5.17 -12.00 -6.09
N LEU A 43 4.24 -12.77 -5.55
CA LEU A 43 4.14 -12.95 -4.11
C LEU A 43 5.41 -13.62 -3.61
N ILE A 44 6.14 -12.95 -2.72
CA ILE A 44 7.38 -13.47 -2.13
C ILE A 44 7.09 -14.63 -1.15
N ALA A 45 5.85 -14.76 -0.68
CA ALA A 45 5.43 -15.82 0.22
C ALA A 45 4.04 -16.35 -0.15
N ASP A 46 3.92 -17.68 -0.16
CA ASP A 46 2.65 -18.41 -0.28
C ASP A 46 1.92 -18.44 1.07
N TYR A 47 1.86 -17.31 1.76
CA TYR A 47 1.22 -17.24 3.08
C TYR A 47 -0.29 -17.39 2.94
N SER A 48 -0.80 -18.57 3.30
CA SER A 48 -2.22 -18.80 3.52
C SER A 48 -2.54 -18.63 5.01
N PRO A 49 -3.35 -17.63 5.41
CA PRO A 49 -3.77 -17.49 6.80
C PRO A 49 -4.70 -18.62 7.29
N TRP A 50 -5.00 -19.61 6.43
CA TRP A 50 -5.90 -20.73 6.70
C TRP A 50 -5.22 -22.11 6.61
N SER A 51 -3.91 -22.20 6.35
CA SER A 51 -3.13 -23.45 6.39
C SER A 51 -2.24 -23.51 7.63
#